data_AF-A0AAF0LIT9-F1
#
_entry.id   AF-A0AAF0LIT9-F1
#
_cell.length_a   1.000
_cell.length_b   1.000
_cell.length_c   1.000
_cell.angle_alpha   90.00
_cell.angle_beta   90.00
_cell.angle_gamma   90.00
#
_symmetry.space_group_name_H-M   'P 1'
#
loop_
_entity.id
_entity.type
_entity.pdbx_description
1 polymer ?
#
loop_
_entity_poly.entity_id
_entity_poly.type
_entity_poly.pdbx_seq_one_letter_code
_entity_poly.pdbx_strand_id
1 'polypeptide(L)'
;MTDDFDSANASLLERLARPAAEQLTDRGYQPIDEVNGITVGARVHNSGEQFWSAHAEGTATVTGIFEKVGSSWSQTYRARDIEVVVQHDEGGERQWANYRTLLIPGTD
;
A
#
# COMPACT_ATOMS: atom_id res chain seq x y z
N MET A 1 -1.86 -36.44 15.74
CA MET A 1 -1.02 -35.27 16.08
C MET A 1 -0.73 -34.60 14.76
N THR A 2 -1.70 -33.83 14.25
CA THR A 2 -1.72 -33.32 12.87
C THR A 2 -2.44 -31.97 12.74
N ASP A 3 -2.71 -31.28 13.85
CA ASP A 3 -3.60 -30.09 13.87
C ASP A 3 -2.87 -28.74 13.73
N ASP A 4 -1.60 -28.64 14.15
CA ASP A 4 -0.90 -27.34 14.21
C ASP A 4 -0.53 -26.79 12.81
N PHE A 5 -0.23 -27.66 11.85
CA PHE A 5 0.13 -27.24 10.48
C PHE A 5 -1.07 -26.78 9.67
N ASP A 6 -2.22 -27.45 9.82
CA ASP A 6 -3.45 -27.07 9.12
C ASP A 6 -4.02 -25.77 9.68
N SER A 7 -3.93 -25.57 11.00
CA SER A 7 -4.35 -24.32 11.66
C SER A 7 -3.46 -23.13 11.28
N ALA A 8 -2.14 -23.33 11.22
CA ALA A 8 -1.21 -22.28 10.78
C ALA A 8 -1.47 -21.87 9.32
N ASN A 9 -1.67 -22.84 8.42
CA ASN A 9 -1.99 -22.58 7.02
C ASN A 9 -3.35 -21.90 6.85
N ALA A 10 -4.39 -22.32 7.58
CA ALA A 10 -5.69 -21.66 7.58
C ALA A 10 -5.57 -20.20 8.03
N SER A 11 -4.85 -19.94 9.13
CA SER A 11 -4.61 -18.58 9.62
C SER A 11 -3.81 -17.72 8.63
N LEU A 12 -2.88 -18.31 7.88
CA LEU A 12 -2.13 -17.61 6.84
C LEU A 12 -3.05 -17.25 5.67
N LEU A 13 -3.87 -18.18 5.19
CA LEU A 13 -4.82 -17.95 4.10
C LEU A 13 -5.86 -16.90 4.48
N GLU A 14 -6.41 -16.95 5.69
CA GLU A 14 -7.32 -15.93 6.22
C GLU A 14 -6.63 -14.55 6.29
N ARG A 15 -5.39 -14.49 6.76
CA ARG A 15 -4.61 -13.24 6.80
C ARG A 15 -4.36 -12.68 5.41
N LEU A 16 -4.06 -13.54 4.43
CA LEU A 16 -3.82 -13.14 3.03
C LEU A 16 -5.11 -12.76 2.30
N ALA A 17 -6.26 -13.31 2.70
CA ALA A 17 -7.56 -12.99 2.13
C ALA A 17 -8.14 -11.66 2.66
N ARG A 18 -7.64 -11.15 3.79
CA ARG A 18 -8.08 -9.86 4.33
C ARG A 18 -7.65 -8.69 3.42
N PRO A 19 -8.49 -7.65 3.27
CA PRO A 19 -8.07 -6.40 2.63
C PRO A 19 -6.75 -5.89 3.23
N ALA A 20 -5.87 -5.34 2.40
CA ALA A 20 -4.57 -4.83 2.80
C ALA A 20 -4.69 -3.77 3.91
N ALA A 21 -5.75 -2.95 3.88
CA ALA A 21 -6.07 -1.99 4.93
C ALA A 21 -6.21 -2.63 6.33
N GLU A 22 -6.89 -3.77 6.42
CA GLU A 22 -7.04 -4.52 7.67
C GLU A 22 -5.71 -5.12 8.12
N GLN A 23 -4.97 -5.71 7.18
CA GLN A 23 -3.65 -6.28 7.47
C GLN A 23 -2.66 -5.23 8.00
N LEU A 24 -2.71 -4.01 7.46
CA LEU A 24 -1.88 -2.89 7.90
C LEU A 24 -2.27 -2.41 9.30
N THR A 25 -3.57 -2.30 9.56
CA THR A 25 -4.09 -1.92 10.88
C THR A 25 -3.68 -2.92 11.96
N ASP A 26 -3.80 -4.22 11.70
CA ASP A 26 -3.33 -5.29 12.59
C ASP A 26 -1.81 -5.23 12.85
N ARG A 27 -1.05 -4.72 11.88
CA ARG A 27 0.40 -4.51 12.00
C ARG A 27 0.76 -3.23 12.75
N GLY A 28 -0.23 -2.48 13.22
CA GLY A 28 -0.07 -1.23 13.97
C GLY A 28 0.15 0.00 13.10
N TYR A 29 -0.19 -0.06 11.81
CA TYR A 29 -0.29 1.14 11.00
C TYR A 29 -1.61 1.85 11.27
N GLN A 30 -1.61 3.18 11.17
CA GLN A 30 -2.78 4.02 11.33
C GLN A 30 -3.13 4.72 10.02
N PRO A 31 -4.41 4.81 9.64
CA PRO A 31 -4.82 5.51 8.42
C PRO A 31 -4.52 7.01 8.54
N ILE A 32 -4.12 7.62 7.42
CA ILE A 32 -3.93 9.06 7.27
C ILE A 32 -4.59 9.52 5.96
N ASP A 33 -4.91 10.81 5.88
CA ASP A 33 -5.63 11.35 4.71
C ASP A 33 -4.73 11.66 3.51
N GLU A 34 -3.48 12.06 3.78
CA GLU A 34 -2.55 12.53 2.75
C GLU A 34 -1.08 12.24 3.09
N VAL A 35 -0.29 11.97 2.05
CA VAL A 35 1.18 12.01 2.12
C VAL A 35 1.78 12.60 0.86
N ASN A 36 2.62 13.64 0.97
CA ASN A 36 3.32 14.26 -0.16
C ASN A 36 2.37 14.67 -1.32
N GLY A 37 1.16 15.15 -1.03
CA GLY A 37 0.14 15.46 -2.03
C GLY A 37 -0.66 14.26 -2.56
N ILE A 38 -0.29 13.02 -2.19
CA ILE A 38 -1.07 11.83 -2.51
C ILE A 38 -2.22 11.72 -1.52
N THR A 39 -3.45 11.70 -2.03
CA THR A 39 -4.69 11.51 -1.27
C THR A 39 -5.39 10.22 -1.68
N VAL A 40 -6.33 9.76 -0.85
CA VAL A 40 -7.25 8.68 -1.25
C VAL A 40 -8.08 9.15 -2.46
N GLY A 41 -8.15 8.30 -3.48
CA GLY A 41 -8.77 8.60 -4.78
C GLY A 41 -7.80 9.15 -5.83
N ALA A 42 -6.55 9.48 -5.47
CA ALA A 42 -5.57 9.95 -6.43
C ALA A 42 -5.18 8.86 -7.45
N ARG A 43 -4.92 9.27 -8.70
CA ARG A 43 -4.29 8.43 -9.72
C ARG A 43 -2.78 8.44 -9.55
N VAL A 44 -2.23 7.24 -9.50
CA VAL A 44 -0.81 7.01 -9.25
C VAL A 44 -0.27 5.93 -10.17
N HIS A 45 1.05 5.88 -10.28
CA HIS A 45 1.76 4.73 -10.83
C HIS A 45 2.89 4.31 -9.90
N ASN A 46 3.37 3.08 -10.08
CA ASN A 46 4.55 2.61 -9.38
C ASN A 46 5.81 3.12 -10.09
N SER A 47 6.84 3.52 -9.35
CA SER A 47 8.11 4.00 -9.91
C SER A 47 8.85 2.95 -10.75
N GLY A 48 8.52 1.66 -10.58
CA GLY A 48 9.05 0.58 -11.42
C GLY A 48 8.38 0.47 -12.79
N GLU A 49 7.25 1.13 -13.02
CA GLU A 49 6.50 1.11 -14.28
C GLU A 49 7.07 2.18 -15.21
N GLN A 50 7.85 1.75 -16.21
CA GLN A 50 8.62 2.65 -17.09
C GLN A 50 7.97 2.89 -18.47
N PHE A 51 6.74 2.44 -18.68
CA PHE A 51 6.04 2.62 -19.94
C PHE A 51 5.25 3.94 -19.94
N TRP A 52 5.13 4.56 -21.12
CA TRP A 52 4.60 5.92 -21.25
C TRP A 52 3.20 6.11 -20.66
N SER A 53 2.28 5.15 -20.85
CA SER A 53 0.92 5.27 -20.33
C SER A 53 0.87 5.26 -18.80
N ALA A 54 1.79 4.59 -18.10
CA ALA A 54 1.85 4.67 -16.64
C ALA A 54 2.10 6.09 -16.16
N HIS A 55 3.01 6.81 -16.84
CA HIS A 55 3.32 8.21 -16.50
C HIS A 55 2.22 9.18 -16.91
N ALA A 56 1.49 8.89 -17.99
CA ALA A 56 0.45 9.77 -18.51
C ALA A 56 -0.91 9.59 -17.82
N GLU A 57 -1.27 8.35 -17.47
CA GLU A 57 -2.64 7.98 -17.06
C GLU A 57 -2.69 7.37 -15.63
N GLY A 58 -1.53 6.96 -15.11
CA GLY A 58 -1.47 6.11 -13.92
C GLY A 58 -1.82 4.67 -14.23
N THR A 59 -1.65 3.82 -13.23
CA THR A 59 -1.95 2.38 -13.30
C THR A 59 -2.83 1.91 -12.14
N ALA A 60 -3.02 2.77 -11.14
CA ALA A 60 -3.80 2.46 -9.97
C ALA A 60 -4.44 3.70 -9.34
N THR A 61 -5.48 3.44 -8.55
CA THR A 61 -6.17 4.45 -7.73
C THR A 61 -5.89 4.18 -6.26
N VAL A 62 -5.50 5.20 -5.51
CA VAL A 62 -5.24 5.06 -4.06
C VAL A 62 -6.55 4.78 -3.32
N THR A 63 -6.59 3.71 -2.53
CA THR A 63 -7.74 3.32 -1.70
C THR A 63 -7.47 3.52 -0.21
N GLY A 64 -6.21 3.67 0.21
CA GLY A 64 -5.84 4.00 1.59
C GLY A 64 -4.38 4.38 1.74
N ILE A 65 -4.08 5.18 2.76
CA ILE A 65 -2.71 5.60 3.11
C ILE A 65 -2.54 5.35 4.60
N PHE A 66 -1.43 4.74 4.98
CA PHE A 66 -1.20 4.23 6.32
C PHE A 66 0.20 4.58 6.81
N GLU A 67 0.32 4.99 8.06
CA GLU A 67 1.59 5.30 8.72
C GLU A 67 1.84 4.44 9.94
N LYS A 68 3.07 3.96 10.10
CA LYS A 68 3.52 3.35 11.36
C LYS A 68 4.45 4.28 12.12
N VAL A 69 3.87 5.01 13.07
CA VAL A 69 4.62 5.95 13.92
C VAL A 69 5.63 5.21 14.79
N GLY A 70 6.87 5.68 14.80
CA GLY A 70 7.92 5.15 15.67
C GLY A 70 8.44 3.76 15.31
N SER A 71 8.19 3.28 14.08
CA SER A 71 8.74 2.00 13.61
C SER A 71 10.27 2.00 13.63
N SER A 72 10.89 0.82 13.75
CA SER A 72 12.35 0.69 13.69
C SER A 72 12.92 1.27 12.39
N TRP A 73 12.24 1.05 11.26
CA TRP A 73 12.58 1.64 9.97
C TRP A 73 12.58 3.17 10.03
N SER A 74 11.52 3.77 10.59
CA SER A 74 11.43 5.23 10.70
C SER A 74 12.57 5.84 11.53
N GLN A 75 13.00 5.13 12.57
CA GLN A 75 14.12 5.54 13.42
C GLN A 75 15.47 5.40 12.69
N THR A 76 15.67 4.30 11.96
CA THR A 76 16.89 4.04 11.19
C THR A 76 17.07 5.03 10.04
N TYR A 77 16.03 5.25 9.25
CA TYR A 77 16.10 6.05 8.03
C TYR A 77 15.68 7.51 8.23
N ARG A 78 15.25 7.87 9.45
CA ARG A 78 14.75 9.22 9.80
C ARG A 78 13.67 9.71 8.83
N ALA A 79 12.80 8.80 8.43
CA ALA A 79 11.75 9.01 7.44
C ALA A 79 10.44 8.37 7.92
N ARG A 80 9.31 8.81 7.35
CA ARG A 80 7.98 8.25 7.70
C ARG A 80 7.82 6.85 7.08
N ASP A 81 7.37 5.90 7.89
CA ASP A 81 7.06 4.53 7.45
C ASP A 81 5.62 4.51 6.91
N ILE A 82 5.52 4.72 5.60
CA ILE A 82 4.25 4.92 4.91
C ILE A 82 4.00 3.81 3.91
N GLU A 83 2.82 3.22 4.02
CA GLU A 83 2.28 2.22 3.10
C GLU A 83 1.06 2.81 2.40
N VAL A 84 0.97 2.62 1.09
CA VAL A 84 -0.13 3.06 0.24
C VAL A 84 -0.83 1.82 -0.29
N VAL A 85 -2.14 1.75 -0.11
CA VAL A 85 -2.98 0.70 -0.68
C VAL A 85 -3.63 1.28 -1.93
N VAL A 86 -3.58 0.52 -3.02
CA VAL A 86 -4.09 0.93 -4.32
C VAL A 86 -4.95 -0.17 -4.94
N GLN A 87 -5.98 0.23 -5.68
CA GLN A 87 -6.68 -0.63 -6.61
C GLN A 87 -5.99 -0.50 -7.98
N HIS A 88 -5.34 -1.57 -8.45
CA HIS A 88 -4.69 -1.58 -9.75
C HIS A 88 -5.71 -1.82 -10.88
N ASP A 89 -5.50 -1.18 -12.03
CA ASP A 89 -6.46 -1.22 -13.15
C ASP A 89 -6.56 -2.60 -13.80
N GLU A 90 -5.44 -3.33 -13.86
CA GLU A 90 -5.40 -4.73 -14.32
C GLU A 90 -6.03 -5.71 -13.30
N GLY A 91 -6.48 -5.19 -12.16
CA GLY A 91 -7.17 -5.94 -11.13
C GLY A 91 -6.35 -6.19 -9.88
N GLY A 92 -7.09 -6.35 -8.78
CA GLY A 92 -6.54 -6.63 -7.45
C GLY A 92 -6.04 -5.40 -6.70
N GLU A 93 -6.17 -5.49 -5.38
CA GLU A 93 -5.58 -4.53 -4.47
C GLU A 93 -4.07 -4.80 -4.34
N ARG A 94 -3.27 -3.74 -4.27
CA ARG A 94 -1.82 -3.83 -4.07
C ARG A 94 -1.40 -2.89 -2.94
N GLN A 95 -0.41 -3.34 -2.17
CA GLN A 95 0.26 -2.54 -1.16
C GLN A 95 1.61 -2.06 -1.73
N TRP A 96 1.84 -0.76 -1.73
CA TRP A 96 3.08 -0.12 -2.19
C TRP A 96 3.71 0.69 -1.05
N ALA A 97 5.03 0.65 -0.94
CA ALA A 97 5.75 1.63 -0.14
C ALA A 97 5.61 3.03 -0.78
N ASN A 98 5.40 4.07 0.02
CA ASN A 98 5.19 5.44 -0.49
C ASN A 98 6.29 5.91 -1.44
N TYR A 99 7.56 5.65 -1.14
CA TYR A 99 8.67 6.09 -2.00
C TYR A 99 8.72 5.42 -3.39
N ARG A 100 7.82 4.47 -3.67
CA ARG A 100 7.60 3.90 -5.01
C ARG A 100 6.28 4.33 -5.63
N THR A 101 5.51 5.21 -4.99
CA THR A 101 4.20 5.67 -5.44
C THR A 101 4.33 7.09 -5.95
N LEU A 102 4.03 7.29 -7.24
CA LEU A 102 4.19 8.58 -7.90
C LEU A 102 2.83 9.08 -8.37
N LEU A 103 2.53 10.35 -8.06
CA LEU A 103 1.36 11.04 -8.59
C LEU A 103 1.49 11.22 -10.09
N ILE A 104 0.35 11.08 -10.77
CA ILE A 104 0.24 11.59 -12.13
C ILE A 104 0.13 13.11 -12.05
N PRO A 105 1.01 13.87 -12.74
CA PRO A 105 0.90 15.31 -12.76
C PRO A 105 -0.49 15.69 -13.28
N GLY A 106 -1.23 16.47 -12.48
CA GLY A 106 -2.58 16.91 -12.84
C GLY A 106 -2.59 17.58 -14.20
N THR A 107 -3.45 17.10 -15.08
CA THR A 107 -3.89 17.88 -16.24
C THR A 107 -4.96 18.84 -15.72
N ASP A 108 -4.53 20.00 -15.22
CA ASP A 108 -5.42 21.16 -15.09
C ASP A 108 -5.90 21.61 -16.47
#